data_AF-G5A2V3-F1
#
_entry.id   AF-G5A2V3-F1
#
_cell.length_a   1.000
_cell.length_b   1.000
_cell.length_c   1.000
_cell.angle_alpha   90.00
_cell.angle_beta   90.00
_cell.angle_gamma   90.00
#
_symmetry.space_group_name_H-M   'P 1'
#
loop_
_entity.id
_entity.type
_entity.pdbx_description
1 polymer ?
#
loop_
_entity_poly.entity_id
_entity_poly.type
_entity_poly.pdbx_seq_one_letter_code
_entity_poly.pdbx_strand_id
1 'polypeptide(L)'
;MVTTPRKQRSYTIAEKREALQLIDAVGEAAALRQLGYPRCYLRDWAAKLAKVFGYRGAQTNKTLKGQGRKEIIPLSHALVKFMKDMRRDEEVG
;
A
#
# COMPACT_ATOMS: atom_id res chain seq x y z
N MET A 1 17.76 9.96 23.65
CA MET A 1 16.36 10.37 23.42
C MET A 1 15.69 9.32 22.55
N VAL A 2 14.79 8.51 23.10
CA VAL A 2 14.03 7.52 22.30
C VAL A 2 12.92 8.28 21.58
N THR A 3 13.12 8.58 20.29
CA THR A 3 12.05 9.12 19.45
C THR A 3 11.07 7.99 19.17
N THR A 4 9.88 8.04 19.75
CA THR A 4 8.79 7.11 19.41
C THR A 4 8.54 7.21 17.90
N PRO A 5 8.55 6.10 17.14
CA PRO A 5 8.33 6.16 15.70
C PRO A 5 6.96 6.78 15.45
N ARG A 6 6.94 7.84 14.64
CA ARG A 6 5.69 8.54 14.29
C ARG A 6 4.75 7.53 13.67
N LYS A 7 3.63 7.23 14.35
CA LYS A 7 2.60 6.32 13.84
C LYS A 7 2.18 6.79 12.44
N GLN A 8 2.56 6.05 11.42
CA GLN A 8 2.22 6.40 10.04
C GLN A 8 0.69 6.30 9.91
N ARG A 9 0.05 7.43 9.61
CA ARG A 9 -1.37 7.45 9.28
C ARG A 9 -1.53 6.84 7.90
N SER A 10 -2.19 5.69 7.84
CA SER A 10 -2.49 4.98 6.60
C SER A 10 -3.92 5.28 6.18
N TYR A 11 -4.10 5.83 4.99
CA TYR A 11 -5.42 6.15 4.43
C TYR A 11 -5.83 5.10 3.38
N THR A 12 -7.09 4.71 3.43
CA THR A 12 -7.74 3.80 2.50
C THR A 12 -7.85 4.41 1.09
N ILE A 13 -8.08 3.58 0.08
CA ILE A 13 -8.31 4.07 -1.28
C ILE A 13 -9.60 4.90 -1.35
N ALA A 14 -10.62 4.57 -0.54
CA ALA A 14 -11.84 5.37 -0.42
C ALA A 14 -11.54 6.81 0.04
N GLU A 15 -10.86 6.96 1.18
CA GLU A 15 -10.49 8.28 1.74
C GLU A 15 -9.64 9.10 0.74
N LYS A 16 -8.75 8.44 0.00
CA LYS A 16 -7.95 9.10 -1.04
C LYS A 16 -8.80 9.62 -2.18
N ARG A 17 -9.82 8.87 -2.61
CA ARG A 17 -10.73 9.29 -3.69
C ARG A 17 -11.60 10.45 -3.26
N GLU A 18 -12.19 10.36 -2.07
CA GLU A 18 -12.99 11.43 -1.49
C GLU A 18 -12.18 12.73 -1.37
N ALA A 19 -10.94 12.64 -0.87
CA ALA A 19 -10.06 13.78 -0.78
C ALA A 19 -9.74 14.42 -2.15
N LEU A 20 -9.51 13.61 -3.18
CA LEU A 20 -9.23 14.10 -4.53
C LEU A 20 -10.48 14.72 -5.19
N GLN A 21 -11.67 14.13 -4.96
CA GLN A 21 -12.93 14.70 -5.42
C GLN A 21 -13.22 16.05 -4.75
N LEU A 22 -12.92 16.16 -3.45
CA LEU A 22 -13.09 17.41 -2.72
C LEU A 22 -12.13 18.50 -3.20
N ILE A 23 -10.89 18.14 -3.54
CA ILE A 23 -9.93 19.08 -4.14
C ILE A 23 -10.46 19.60 -5.49
N ASP A 24 -11.03 18.73 -6.31
CA ASP A 24 -11.60 19.11 -7.61
C ASP A 24 -12.83 20.03 -7.46
N ALA A 25 -13.67 19.76 -6.46
CA ALA A 25 -14.89 20.53 -6.21
C ALA A 25 -14.66 21.90 -5.57
N VAL A 26 -13.75 22.00 -4.59
CA VAL A 26 -13.62 23.19 -3.72
C VAL A 26 -12.22 23.82 -3.72
N GLY A 27 -11.25 23.17 -4.37
CA GLY A 27 -9.84 23.57 -4.40
C GLY A 27 -9.02 23.09 -3.20
N GLU A 28 -7.70 22.97 -3.40
CA GLU A 28 -6.75 22.38 -2.42
C GLU A 28 -6.83 23.06 -1.04
N ALA A 29 -6.88 24.40 -0.98
CA ALA A 29 -6.86 25.15 0.26
C ALA A 29 -8.14 24.94 1.11
N ALA A 30 -9.31 24.83 0.47
CA ALA A 30 -10.57 24.56 1.16
C ALA A 30 -10.66 23.10 1.60
N ALA A 31 -10.26 22.16 0.74
CA ALA A 31 -10.20 20.74 1.06
C ALA A 31 -9.26 20.45 2.24
N LEU A 32 -8.10 21.13 2.32
CA LEU A 32 -7.19 21.03 3.46
C LEU A 32 -7.83 21.43 4.79
N ARG A 33 -8.61 22.51 4.79
CA ARG A 33 -9.32 22.99 5.99
C ARG A 33 -10.43 22.03 6.41
N GLN A 34 -11.11 21.39 5.46
CA GLN A 34 -12.21 20.46 5.74
C GLN A 34 -11.71 19.07 6.18
N LEU A 35 -10.71 18.50 5.51
CA LEU A 35 -10.23 17.14 5.79
C LEU A 35 -9.14 17.10 6.88
N GLY A 36 -8.44 18.20 7.12
CA GLY A 36 -7.35 18.26 8.10
C GLY A 36 -6.15 17.36 7.76
N TYR A 37 -6.02 16.91 6.50
CA TYR A 37 -4.90 16.09 6.06
C TYR A 37 -3.65 16.95 5.82
N PRO A 38 -2.45 16.43 6.09
CA PRO A 38 -1.23 17.16 5.75
C PRO A 38 -1.10 17.32 4.24
N ARG A 39 -0.75 18.54 3.81
CA ARG A 39 -0.63 18.92 2.39
C ARG A 39 0.27 17.99 1.57
N CYS A 40 1.33 17.45 2.16
CA CYS A 40 2.21 16.50 1.48
C CYS A 40 1.47 15.25 0.98
N TYR A 41 0.51 14.72 1.73
CA TYR A 41 -0.26 13.54 1.32
C TYR A 41 -1.18 13.83 0.14
N LEU A 42 -1.85 14.98 0.13
CA LEU A 42 -2.73 15.37 -0.97
C LEU A 42 -1.94 15.51 -2.27
N ARG A 43 -0.76 16.14 -2.23
CA ARG A 43 0.14 16.25 -3.40
C ARG A 43 0.61 14.87 -3.87
N ASP A 44 1.00 13.99 -2.94
CA ASP A 44 1.43 12.62 -3.26
C ASP A 44 0.31 11.79 -3.90
N TRP A 45 -0.95 12.01 -3.47
CA TRP A 45 -2.11 11.32 -4.05
C TRP A 45 -2.51 11.91 -5.40
N ALA A 46 -2.44 13.23 -5.55
CA ALA A 46 -2.66 13.91 -6.83
C ALA A 46 -1.65 13.43 -7.89
N ALA A 47 -0.38 13.25 -7.51
CA ALA A 47 0.64 12.66 -8.40
C ALA A 47 0.32 11.20 -8.81
N LYS A 48 -0.52 10.50 -8.04
CA LYS A 48 -0.95 9.11 -8.28
C LYS A 48 -2.42 9.01 -8.67
N LEU A 49 -3.05 10.10 -9.08
CA LEU A 49 -4.50 10.20 -9.30
C LEU A 49 -5.02 9.10 -10.22
N ALA A 50 -4.40 8.92 -11.40
CA ALA A 50 -4.78 7.86 -12.35
C ALA A 50 -4.72 6.45 -11.74
N LYS A 51 -3.75 6.19 -10.85
CA LYS A 51 -3.61 4.89 -10.17
C LYS A 51 -4.66 4.71 -9.07
N VAL A 52 -5.00 5.78 -8.35
CA VAL A 52 -6.02 5.75 -7.29
C VAL A 52 -7.42 5.54 -7.88
N PHE A 53 -7.76 6.23 -8.97
CA PHE A 53 -9.04 6.06 -9.66
C PHE A 53 -9.10 4.76 -10.46
N GLY A 54 -8.01 4.35 -11.10
CA GLY A 54 -7.92 3.08 -11.84
C GLY A 54 -7.84 1.81 -10.97
N TYR A 55 -7.71 1.95 -9.65
CA TYR A 55 -7.63 0.80 -8.74
C TYR A 55 -8.96 0.03 -8.65
N ARG A 56 -8.92 -1.26 -9.01
CA ARG A 56 -10.09 -2.18 -9.01
C ARG A 56 -10.17 -3.12 -7.79
N GLY A 57 -9.29 -2.98 -6.79
CA GLY A 57 -9.36 -3.81 -5.59
C GLY A 57 -10.31 -3.24 -4.53
N ALA A 58 -10.34 -3.88 -3.34
CA ALA A 58 -11.16 -3.42 -2.22
C ALA A 58 -10.81 -1.99 -1.80
N GLN A 59 -11.82 -1.12 -1.67
CA GLN A 59 -11.61 0.29 -1.33
C GLN A 59 -11.08 0.50 0.09
N THR A 60 -11.29 -0.49 0.98
CA THR A 60 -10.74 -0.54 2.32
C THR A 60 -9.22 -0.78 2.35
N ASN A 61 -8.60 -1.17 1.23
CA ASN A 61 -7.15 -1.29 1.16
C ASN A 61 -6.48 0.08 1.31
N LYS A 62 -5.34 0.10 1.97
CA LYS A 62 -4.53 1.31 2.21
C LYS A 62 -3.45 1.51 1.15
N THR A 63 -3.09 0.46 0.43
CA THR A 63 -2.07 0.45 -0.61
C THR A 63 -2.70 0.16 -1.97
N LEU A 64 -2.08 0.73 -3.01
CA LEU A 64 -2.32 0.32 -4.39
C LEU A 64 -1.54 -1.00 -4.53
N LYS A 65 -2.26 -2.12 -4.80
CA LYS A 65 -1.73 -3.49 -4.91
C LYS A 65 -0.29 -3.54 -5.45
N GLY A 66 0.57 -4.38 -4.86
CA GLY A 66 1.97 -4.56 -5.29
C GLY A 66 3.01 -3.85 -4.43
N GLN A 67 2.58 -3.12 -3.40
CA GLN A 67 3.47 -2.62 -2.34
C GLN A 67 3.50 -3.61 -1.17
N GLY A 68 4.33 -4.64 -1.32
CA GLY A 68 4.91 -5.41 -0.24
C GLY A 68 6.43 -5.32 -0.38
N ARG A 69 7.18 -5.43 0.72
CA ARG A 69 8.63 -5.63 0.62
C ARG A 69 8.80 -6.94 -0.16
N LYS A 70 9.45 -6.91 -1.32
CA LYS A 70 9.87 -8.16 -1.96
C LYS A 70 10.88 -8.78 -1.01
N GLU A 71 10.45 -9.74 -0.21
CA GLU A 71 11.37 -10.50 0.63
C GLU A 71 12.30 -11.25 -0.32
N ILE A 72 13.56 -10.82 -0.35
CA ILE A 72 14.62 -11.56 -1.02
C ILE A 72 14.89 -12.73 -0.09
N ILE A 73 14.36 -13.92 -0.42
CA ILE A 73 14.68 -15.16 0.28
C ILE A 73 16.03 -15.63 -0.28
N PRO A 74 17.15 -15.50 0.44
CA PRO A 74 18.49 -15.74 -0.12
C PRO A 74 18.72 -17.20 -0.52
N LEU A 75 17.87 -18.11 -0.02
CA LEU A 75 17.95 -19.56 -0.23
C LEU A 75 16.66 -20.15 -0.85
N SER A 76 15.93 -19.38 -1.65
CA SER A 76 14.67 -19.86 -2.25
C SER A 76 14.86 -21.16 -3.04
N HIS A 77 15.95 -21.27 -3.81
CA HIS A 77 16.25 -22.45 -4.62
C HIS A 77 16.56 -23.69 -3.78
N ALA A 78 17.39 -23.57 -2.74
CA ALA A 78 17.75 -24.73 -1.92
C ALA A 78 16.59 -25.18 -1.03
N LEU A 79 15.73 -24.26 -0.57
CA LEU A 79 14.51 -24.58 0.15
C LEU A 79 13.53 -25.38 -0.72
N VAL A 80 13.30 -24.93 -1.96
CA VAL A 80 12.44 -25.65 -2.92
C VAL A 80 13.02 -27.03 -3.25
N LYS A 81 14.34 -27.16 -3.35
CA LYS A 81 15.01 -28.44 -3.57
C LYS A 81 14.79 -29.40 -2.39
N PHE A 82 15.04 -28.92 -1.17
CA PHE A 82 14.81 -29.70 0.05
C PHE A 82 13.35 -30.18 0.17
N MET A 83 12.37 -29.30 -0.09
CA MET A 83 10.96 -29.68 -0.07
C MET A 83 10.59 -30.72 -1.14
N LYS A 84 11.23 -30.68 -2.31
CA LYS A 84 11.03 -31.66 -3.38
C LYS A 84 11.67 -33.01 -3.04
N ASP A 85 12.85 -32.97 -2.43
CA ASP A 85 13.57 -34.18 -2.02
C ASP A 85 12.77 -34.91 -0.91
N MET A 86 12.26 -34.18 0.10
CA MET A 86 11.39 -34.80 1.13
C MET A 86 10.12 -35.44 0.55
N ARG A 87 9.47 -34.80 -0.43
CA ARG A 87 8.27 -35.38 -1.06
C ARG A 87 8.59 -36.68 -1.83
N ARG A 88 9.78 -36.77 -2.44
CA ARG A 88 10.20 -38.00 -3.14
C ARG A 88 10.49 -39.14 -2.18
N ASP A 89 11.12 -38.84 -1.05
CA ASP A 89 11.43 -39.85 -0.04
C ASP A 89 10.15 -40.39 0.65
N GLU A 90 9.08 -39.59 0.75
CA GLU A 90 7.76 -40.05 1.23
C GLU A 90 7.01 -40.93 0.22
N GLU A 91 7.24 -40.80 -1.10
CA GLU A 91 6.60 -41.62 -2.15
C GLU A 91 7.28 -42.97 -2.37
N VAL A 92 8.52 -43.13 -1.89
CA VAL A 92 9.33 -44.34 -2.06
C VAL A 92 9.31 -45.23 -0.81
N GLY A 93 8.67 -44.78 0.28
CA GLY A 93 8.50 -45.50 1.54
C GLY A 93 7.29 -46.42 1.61
#